data_AF-A0A9D9F5Z7-F1
#
_entry.id   AF-A0A9D9F5Z7-F1
#
_cell.length_a   1.000
_cell.length_b   1.000
_cell.length_c   1.000
_cell.angle_alpha   90.00
_cell.angle_beta   90.00
_cell.angle_gamma   90.00
#
_symmetry.space_group_name_H-M   'P 1'
#
loop_
_entity.id
_entity.type
_entity.pdbx_description
1 polymer ?
#
loop_
_entity_poly.entity_id
_entity_poly.type
_entity_poly.pdbx_seq_one_letter_code
_entity_poly.pdbx_strand_id
1 'polypeptide(L)'
;MKYLTIILPILLFSGCAPNPFSKFYYDQTGGVDITEIPTIELSEDTPQVYRGNNVENDIQVMLERGYTMVGYSSFNSGNAKMRQAISQGKSVHAETIVMYSQYTNTASGAIPLTLPETETTTTNTSGSVYGSGGYGTYSGTETTTTYGSSTTYIPYNVNRYDYLATYWVKIKPPIFGVHYRDLNTSERQALETNKGIVITAVVNNSPAFLSDILKGDILKQFGSVEIINSESFQKAIQQYKGDTIQIEFLRKGQSRKASVTLRDGQ
;
A
#
# COMPACT_ATOMS: atom_id res chain seq x y z
N MET A 1 48.43 -12.42 36.16
CA MET A 1 47.37 -13.06 35.33
C MET A 1 46.30 -12.01 35.06
N LYS A 2 46.25 -11.44 33.85
CA LYS A 2 45.26 -10.43 33.45
C LYS A 2 44.18 -11.15 32.63
N TYR A 3 42.94 -11.12 33.12
CA TYR A 3 41.79 -11.66 32.40
C TYR A 3 41.41 -10.69 31.27
N LEU A 4 41.56 -11.14 30.03
CA LEU A 4 41.12 -10.42 28.84
C LEU A 4 39.68 -10.86 28.55
N THR A 5 38.71 -10.06 28.97
CA THR A 5 37.29 -10.31 28.73
C THR A 5 36.96 -9.91 27.29
N ILE A 6 36.84 -10.89 26.39
CA ILE A 6 36.42 -10.69 25.00
C ILE A 6 34.89 -10.51 24.98
N ILE A 7 34.42 -9.28 24.74
CA ILE A 7 33.01 -8.99 24.48
C ILE A 7 32.74 -9.36 23.02
N LEU A 8 32.09 -10.50 22.80
CA LEU A 8 31.60 -10.96 21.51
C LEU A 8 30.39 -10.08 21.12
N PRO A 9 30.42 -9.29 20.04
CA PRO A 9 29.26 -8.53 19.61
C PRO A 9 28.23 -9.54 19.10
N ILE A 10 27.09 -9.63 19.78
CA ILE A 10 25.91 -10.34 19.30
C ILE A 10 25.45 -9.59 18.05
N LEU A 11 25.88 -10.09 16.90
CA LEU A 11 25.39 -9.66 15.59
C LEU A 11 23.94 -10.15 15.50
N LEU A 12 23.01 -9.29 15.94
CA LEU A 12 21.59 -9.45 15.67
C LEU A 12 21.42 -9.30 14.16
N PHE A 13 21.49 -10.42 13.44
CA PHE A 13 20.98 -10.52 12.08
C PHE A 13 19.47 -10.29 12.15
N SER A 14 19.05 -9.02 12.16
CA SER A 14 17.72 -8.63 11.75
C SER A 14 17.63 -8.99 10.27
N GLY A 15 17.24 -10.23 9.99
CA GLY A 15 16.83 -10.64 8.66
C GLY A 15 15.68 -9.72 8.26
N CYS A 16 16.00 -8.66 7.53
CA CYS A 16 15.01 -7.77 6.92
C CYS A 16 14.29 -8.61 5.86
N ALA A 17 13.25 -9.32 6.28
CA ALA A 17 12.25 -9.81 5.34
C ALA A 17 11.85 -8.60 4.47
N PRO A 18 11.96 -8.69 3.13
CA PRO A 18 11.74 -7.55 2.27
C PRO A 18 10.35 -6.98 2.53
N ASN A 19 10.29 -5.69 2.86
CA ASN A 19 9.04 -5.02 3.15
C ASN A 19 8.20 -4.97 1.86
N PRO A 20 7.05 -5.67 1.78
CA PRO A 20 6.26 -5.69 0.56
C PRO A 20 5.66 -4.31 0.25
N PHE A 21 5.40 -3.49 1.27
CA PHE A 21 4.89 -2.12 1.08
C PHE A 21 5.90 -1.23 0.39
N SER A 22 7.20 -1.34 0.73
CA SER A 22 8.25 -0.59 0.03
C SER A 22 8.55 -1.16 -1.35
N LYS A 23 8.53 -2.50 -1.48
CA LYS A 23 8.84 -3.18 -2.74
C LYS A 23 7.82 -2.90 -3.85
N PHE A 24 6.54 -2.81 -3.49
CA PHE A 24 5.45 -2.59 -4.44
C PHE A 24 4.82 -1.20 -4.29
N TYR A 25 5.64 -0.21 -3.91
CA TYR A 25 5.23 1.18 -3.81
C TYR A 25 5.22 1.85 -5.19
N TYR A 26 4.14 2.59 -5.47
CA TYR A 26 3.98 3.45 -6.63
C TYR A 26 3.84 4.88 -6.17
N ASP A 27 4.78 5.71 -6.61
CA ASP A 27 4.76 7.15 -6.38
C ASP A 27 3.72 7.83 -7.28
N GLN A 28 2.91 8.71 -6.69
CA GLN A 28 1.93 9.54 -7.39
C GLN A 28 2.37 11.00 -7.48
N THR A 29 3.49 11.38 -6.85
CA THR A 29 4.02 12.74 -6.90
C THR A 29 4.76 13.03 -8.20
N GLY A 30 5.06 12.00 -9.00
CA GLY A 30 5.81 12.14 -10.25
C GLY A 30 7.31 12.37 -10.02
N GLY A 31 7.84 11.91 -8.88
CA GLY A 31 9.23 12.11 -8.48
C GLY A 31 9.54 13.47 -7.86
N VAL A 32 8.51 14.26 -7.54
CA VAL A 32 8.68 15.54 -6.85
C VAL A 32 8.97 15.27 -5.37
N ASP A 33 10.01 15.91 -4.83
CA ASP A 33 10.27 15.84 -3.40
C ASP A 33 9.19 16.63 -2.65
N ILE A 34 8.32 15.91 -1.95
CA ILE A 34 7.24 16.49 -1.15
C ILE A 34 7.73 17.38 -0.02
N THR A 35 8.98 17.23 0.42
CA THR A 35 9.54 18.05 1.49
C THR A 35 9.84 19.47 1.04
N GLU A 36 10.02 19.68 -0.26
CA GLU A 36 10.25 20.99 -0.87
C GLU A 36 8.95 21.71 -1.25
N ILE A 37 7.80 21.03 -1.13
CA ILE A 37 6.51 21.61 -1.52
C ILE A 37 5.96 22.49 -0.39
N PRO A 38 5.86 23.82 -0.57
CA PRO A 38 5.48 24.74 0.51
C PRO A 38 4.04 24.57 1.00
N THR A 39 3.18 23.92 0.19
CA THR A 39 1.77 23.65 0.51
C THR A 39 1.57 22.39 1.35
N ILE A 40 2.59 21.57 1.57
CA ILE A 40 2.51 20.35 2.38
C ILE A 40 2.84 20.68 3.84
N GLU A 41 2.06 20.11 4.76
CA GLU A 41 2.33 20.12 6.20
C GLU A 41 3.03 18.79 6.54
N LEU A 42 4.35 18.84 6.73
CA LEU A 42 5.12 17.67 7.12
C LEU A 42 4.85 17.34 8.58
N SER A 43 4.46 16.11 8.84
CA SER A 43 4.33 15.55 10.19
C SER A 43 5.57 14.71 10.51
N GLU A 44 6.18 14.94 11.67
CA GLU A 44 7.25 14.09 12.21
C GLU A 44 6.71 12.90 13.04
N ASP A 45 5.39 12.85 13.22
CA ASP A 45 4.75 11.83 14.04
C ASP A 45 4.70 10.47 13.36
N THR A 46 4.44 9.43 14.15
CA THR A 46 4.21 8.10 13.58
C THR A 46 2.93 8.08 12.74
N PRO A 47 2.99 7.63 11.48
CA PRO A 47 1.83 7.59 10.61
C PRO A 47 0.67 6.83 11.24
N GLN A 48 -0.52 7.43 11.23
CA GLN A 48 -1.74 6.77 11.72
C GLN A 48 -2.27 5.82 10.64
N VAL A 49 -2.58 4.58 11.04
CA VAL A 49 -3.08 3.56 10.11
C VAL A 49 -4.57 3.35 10.34
N TYR A 50 -5.36 3.58 9.30
CA TYR A 50 -6.78 3.26 9.27
C TYR A 50 -7.03 2.06 8.37
N ARG A 51 -8.06 1.29 8.70
CA ARG A 51 -8.57 0.23 7.83
C ARG A 51 -9.70 0.79 6.99
N GLY A 52 -9.52 0.81 5.69
CA GLY A 52 -10.53 1.28 4.74
C GLY A 52 -11.51 0.18 4.34
N ASN A 53 -12.67 0.60 3.85
CA ASN A 53 -13.76 -0.28 3.42
C ASN A 53 -14.05 -0.14 1.93
N ASN A 54 -14.15 1.09 1.44
CA ASN A 54 -14.41 1.40 0.03
C ASN A 54 -13.37 2.41 -0.43
N VAL A 55 -12.48 1.96 -1.31
CA VAL A 55 -11.32 2.73 -1.75
C VAL A 55 -11.71 4.09 -2.34
N GLU A 56 -12.73 4.13 -3.20
CA GLU A 56 -13.14 5.36 -3.88
C GLU A 56 -13.75 6.38 -2.90
N ASN A 57 -14.62 5.92 -2.00
CA ASN A 57 -15.22 6.78 -0.99
C ASN A 57 -14.18 7.28 0.03
N ASP A 58 -13.28 6.40 0.46
CA ASP A 58 -12.24 6.75 1.43
C ASP A 58 -11.24 7.74 0.82
N ILE A 59 -10.88 7.59 -0.46
CA ILE A 59 -10.11 8.59 -1.22
C ILE A 59 -10.84 9.93 -1.21
N GLN A 60 -12.14 9.94 -1.53
CA GLN A 60 -12.94 11.16 -1.54
C GLN A 60 -12.91 11.87 -0.18
N VAL A 61 -13.15 11.12 0.90
CA VAL A 61 -13.14 11.66 2.27
C VAL A 61 -11.76 12.20 2.66
N MET A 62 -10.67 11.55 2.26
CA MET A 62 -9.32 12.03 2.53
C MET A 62 -9.05 13.36 1.83
N LEU A 63 -9.43 13.49 0.55
CA LEU A 63 -9.33 14.75 -0.19
C LEU A 63 -10.15 15.87 0.46
N GLU A 64 -11.40 15.57 0.86
CA GLU A 64 -12.27 16.52 1.56
C GLU A 64 -11.71 16.93 2.93
N ARG A 65 -10.95 16.06 3.60
CA ARG A 65 -10.26 16.39 4.86
C ARG A 65 -8.98 17.22 4.66
N GLY A 66 -8.61 17.54 3.42
CA GLY A 66 -7.40 18.30 3.11
C GLY A 66 -6.14 17.44 3.14
N TYR A 67 -6.25 16.17 2.82
CA TYR A 67 -5.09 15.31 2.57
C TYR A 67 -4.88 15.14 1.07
N THR A 68 -3.62 15.05 0.65
CA THR A 68 -3.23 14.66 -0.70
C THR A 68 -2.53 13.31 -0.68
N MET A 69 -2.78 12.50 -1.71
CA MET A 69 -2.16 11.19 -1.83
C MET A 69 -0.74 11.36 -2.38
N VAL A 70 0.25 10.80 -1.69
CA VAL A 70 1.65 10.76 -2.18
C VAL A 70 1.93 9.50 -2.98
N GLY A 71 1.23 8.41 -2.68
CA GLY A 71 1.38 7.16 -3.41
C GLY A 71 0.57 6.04 -2.81
N TYR A 72 0.78 4.84 -3.33
CA TYR A 72 0.13 3.64 -2.83
C TYR A 72 1.01 2.40 -3.01
N SER A 73 0.78 1.38 -2.19
CA SER A 73 1.37 0.05 -2.34
C SER A 73 0.28 -0.96 -2.62
N SER A 74 0.46 -1.84 -3.61
CA SER A 74 -0.50 -2.88 -3.94
C SER A 74 0.19 -4.21 -4.20
N PHE A 75 -0.22 -5.28 -3.51
CA PHE A 75 0.38 -6.60 -3.65
C PHE A 75 -0.50 -7.73 -3.09
N ASN A 76 -0.30 -8.96 -3.59
CA ASN A 76 -0.91 -10.17 -3.02
C ASN A 76 0.06 -10.85 -2.04
N SER A 77 -0.37 -11.13 -0.81
CA SER A 77 0.46 -11.79 0.21
C SER A 77 -0.38 -12.62 1.19
N GLY A 78 0.28 -13.55 1.91
CA GLY A 78 -0.39 -14.34 2.94
C GLY A 78 -0.70 -13.53 4.19
N ASN A 79 0.30 -12.87 4.76
CA ASN A 79 0.15 -12.02 5.94
C ASN A 79 1.06 -10.79 5.81
N ALA A 80 0.45 -9.62 5.64
CA ALA A 80 1.17 -8.35 5.61
C ALA A 80 1.10 -7.68 6.99
N LYS A 81 2.25 -7.31 7.56
CA LYS A 81 2.28 -6.72 8.90
C LYS A 81 2.06 -5.21 8.83
N MET A 82 1.15 -4.69 9.67
CA MET A 82 0.88 -3.25 9.78
C MET A 82 2.16 -2.41 10.05
N ARG A 83 3.11 -2.93 10.85
CA ARG A 83 4.40 -2.25 11.11
C ARG A 83 5.21 -1.98 9.84
N GLN A 84 5.09 -2.83 8.83
CA GLN A 84 5.77 -2.66 7.55
C GLN A 84 5.15 -1.52 6.74
N ALA A 85 3.82 -1.35 6.80
CA ALA A 85 3.14 -0.20 6.20
C ALA A 85 3.53 1.10 6.90
N ILE A 86 3.59 1.12 8.24
CA ILE A 86 4.06 2.29 9.01
C ILE A 86 5.50 2.64 8.62
N SER A 87 6.38 1.65 8.48
CA SER A 87 7.76 1.88 8.05
C SER A 87 7.83 2.52 6.66
N GLN A 88 6.97 2.10 5.73
CA GLN A 88 6.89 2.73 4.41
C GLN A 88 6.32 4.15 4.52
N GLY A 89 5.24 4.34 5.27
CA GLY A 89 4.63 5.65 5.50
C GLY A 89 5.62 6.69 6.02
N LYS A 90 6.46 6.30 6.98
CA LYS A 90 7.55 7.15 7.48
C LYS A 90 8.54 7.54 6.38
N SER A 91 8.90 6.61 5.51
CA SER A 91 9.86 6.90 4.42
C SER A 91 9.31 7.87 3.38
N VAL A 92 7.98 7.93 3.22
CA VAL A 92 7.28 8.83 2.29
C VAL A 92 6.64 10.01 3.02
N HIS A 93 7.04 10.27 4.27
CA HIS A 93 6.51 11.35 5.13
C HIS A 93 4.98 11.40 5.25
N ALA A 94 4.30 10.25 5.12
CA ALA A 94 2.86 10.18 5.23
C ALA A 94 2.42 10.36 6.68
N GLU A 95 1.46 11.25 6.91
CA GLU A 95 0.81 11.40 8.22
C GLU A 95 -0.23 10.29 8.42
N THR A 96 -0.93 9.90 7.36
CA THR A 96 -2.01 8.93 7.41
C THR A 96 -1.86 7.85 6.34
N ILE A 97 -2.17 6.61 6.72
CA ILE A 97 -2.18 5.44 5.84
C ILE A 97 -3.57 4.82 5.90
N VAL A 98 -4.18 4.55 4.75
CA VAL A 98 -5.43 3.78 4.67
C VAL A 98 -5.14 2.43 4.03
N MET A 99 -5.36 1.37 4.78
CA MET A 99 -5.07 -0.01 4.38
C MET A 99 -6.34 -0.81 4.11
N TYR A 100 -6.29 -1.61 3.05
CA TYR A 100 -7.33 -2.53 2.61
C TYR A 100 -6.73 -3.92 2.46
N SER A 101 -7.56 -4.93 2.71
CA SER A 101 -7.19 -6.33 2.53
C SER A 101 -8.41 -7.11 2.03
N GLN A 102 -8.31 -7.73 0.86
CA GLN A 102 -9.36 -8.56 0.30
C GLN A 102 -8.86 -9.99 0.13
N TYR A 103 -9.61 -10.97 0.61
CA TYR A 103 -9.25 -12.38 0.46
C TYR A 103 -9.31 -12.78 -1.02
N THR A 104 -8.28 -13.48 -1.49
CA THR A 104 -8.22 -13.96 -2.88
C THR A 104 -8.45 -15.47 -2.94
N ASN A 105 -7.58 -16.25 -2.31
CA ASN A 105 -7.58 -17.70 -2.40
C ASN A 105 -6.76 -18.31 -1.25
N THR A 106 -6.88 -19.63 -1.06
CA THR A 106 -6.03 -20.38 -0.14
C THR A 106 -5.04 -21.19 -0.96
N ALA A 107 -3.74 -20.97 -0.74
CA ALA A 107 -2.69 -21.78 -1.33
C ALA A 107 -2.42 -22.98 -0.41
N SER A 108 -2.66 -24.18 -0.92
CA SER A 108 -2.45 -25.44 -0.21
C SER A 108 -1.24 -26.17 -0.79
N GLY A 109 -0.42 -26.76 0.07
CA GLY A 109 0.73 -27.56 -0.34
C GLY A 109 1.11 -28.58 0.74
N ALA A 110 2.20 -29.30 0.53
CA ALA A 110 2.75 -30.18 1.55
C ALA A 110 4.27 -30.05 1.61
N ILE A 111 4.81 -30.04 2.84
CA ILE A 111 6.25 -30.02 3.08
C ILE A 111 6.68 -31.45 3.38
N PRO A 112 7.67 -32.01 2.65
CA PRO A 112 8.20 -33.32 2.97
C PRO A 112 9.01 -33.26 4.27
N LEU A 113 8.69 -34.13 5.22
CA LEU A 113 9.49 -34.44 6.39
C LEU A 113 10.07 -35.84 6.22
N THR A 114 11.37 -35.90 5.92
CA THR A 114 12.11 -37.15 5.76
C THR A 114 12.83 -37.48 7.07
N LEU A 115 12.49 -38.62 7.66
CA LEU A 115 13.13 -39.14 8.86
C LEU A 115 13.94 -40.41 8.49
N PRO A 116 15.16 -40.57 9.03
CA PRO A 116 15.92 -41.81 8.85
C PRO A 116 15.24 -42.94 9.62
N GLU A 117 15.18 -44.13 9.01
CA GLU A 117 14.61 -45.34 9.62
C GLU A 117 15.61 -46.49 9.45
N THR A 118 15.78 -47.29 10.50
CA THR A 118 16.69 -48.44 10.46
C THR A 118 15.95 -49.70 10.89
N GLU A 119 15.90 -50.67 10.00
CA GLU A 119 15.30 -51.97 10.25
C GLU A 119 16.39 -53.01 10.49
N THR A 120 16.26 -53.83 11.53
CA THR A 120 17.25 -54.85 11.89
C THR A 120 16.71 -56.25 11.62
N THR A 121 17.24 -56.91 10.59
CA THR A 121 16.82 -58.26 10.20
C THR A 121 17.83 -59.28 10.72
N THR A 122 17.34 -60.35 11.35
CA THR A 122 18.16 -61.46 11.83
C THR A 122 17.96 -62.68 10.94
N THR A 123 19.05 -63.17 10.32
CA THR A 123 19.03 -64.33 9.45
C THR A 123 19.70 -65.50 10.14
N ASN A 124 18.98 -66.62 10.28
CA ASN A 124 19.55 -67.86 10.80
C ASN A 124 19.94 -68.75 9.63
N THR A 125 21.22 -69.06 9.50
CA THR A 125 21.74 -69.99 8.50
C THR A 125 22.12 -71.29 9.19
N SER A 126 21.66 -72.42 8.65
CA SER A 126 22.08 -73.74 9.10
C SER A 126 22.28 -74.64 7.91
N GLY A 127 23.37 -75.38 7.91
CA GLY A 127 23.73 -76.25 6.80
C GLY A 127 24.51 -77.47 7.25
N SER A 128 24.61 -78.41 6.33
CA SER A 128 25.27 -79.69 6.55
C SER A 128 26.35 -79.89 5.51
N VAL A 129 27.54 -80.29 5.93
CA VAL A 129 28.69 -80.50 5.04
C VAL A 129 29.10 -81.97 5.10
N TYR A 130 29.30 -82.57 3.92
CA TYR A 130 29.69 -83.98 3.77
C TYR A 130 31.06 -84.07 3.10
N GLY A 131 31.95 -84.89 3.66
CA GLY A 131 33.27 -85.16 3.08
C GLY A 131 33.78 -86.56 3.44
N SER A 132 34.94 -86.91 2.92
CA SER A 132 35.60 -88.23 3.08
C SER A 132 35.78 -88.67 4.55
N GLY A 133 35.78 -87.71 5.50
CA GLY A 133 35.96 -87.95 6.94
C GLY A 133 34.69 -87.90 7.81
N GLY A 134 33.49 -87.72 7.25
CA GLY A 134 32.23 -87.72 8.01
C GLY A 134 31.32 -86.50 7.78
N TYR A 135 30.29 -86.40 8.62
CA TYR A 135 29.20 -85.41 8.55
C TYR A 135 29.32 -84.36 9.67
N GLY A 136 29.20 -83.08 9.32
CA GLY A 136 29.11 -81.97 10.27
C GLY A 136 27.96 -81.03 9.96
N THR A 137 27.37 -80.44 11.00
CA THR A 137 26.38 -79.36 10.85
C THR A 137 26.94 -78.06 11.40
N TYR A 138 26.54 -76.96 10.80
CA TYR A 138 26.82 -75.63 11.32
C TYR A 138 25.51 -74.83 11.40
N SER A 139 25.43 -73.96 12.39
CA SER A 139 24.36 -72.97 12.52
C SER A 139 24.97 -71.65 12.93
N GLY A 140 24.59 -70.57 12.25
CA GLY A 140 25.02 -69.21 12.55
C GLY A 140 23.82 -68.26 12.51
N THR A 141 23.90 -67.22 13.33
CA THR A 141 22.93 -66.13 13.33
C THR A 141 23.65 -64.86 12.93
N GLU A 142 23.18 -64.21 11.87
CA GLU A 142 23.71 -62.93 11.38
C GLU A 142 22.65 -61.84 11.52
N THR A 143 23.09 -60.63 11.85
CA THR A 143 22.21 -59.47 11.97
C THR A 143 22.60 -58.43 10.94
N THR A 144 21.65 -58.04 10.08
CA THR A 144 21.85 -57.03 9.05
C THR A 144 20.97 -55.83 9.35
N THR A 145 21.59 -54.67 9.56
CA THR A 145 20.87 -53.39 9.67
C THR A 145 20.66 -52.80 8.28
N THR A 146 19.41 -52.63 7.90
CA THR A 146 19.02 -51.96 6.65
C THR A 146 18.71 -50.50 6.97
N TYR A 147 19.43 -49.58 6.32
CA TYR A 147 19.19 -48.14 6.43
C TYR A 147 18.19 -47.71 5.35
N GLY A 148 17.10 -47.08 5.79
CA GLY A 148 16.06 -46.53 4.93
C GLY A 148 15.72 -45.08 5.32
N SER A 149 14.78 -44.51 4.58
CA SER A 149 14.23 -43.19 4.87
C SER A 149 12.73 -43.21 4.63
N SER A 150 11.95 -42.75 5.61
CA SER A 150 10.51 -42.58 5.46
C SER A 150 10.21 -41.09 5.24
N THR A 151 9.50 -40.77 4.15
CA THR A 151 9.08 -39.40 3.84
C THR A 151 7.59 -39.26 4.09
N THR A 152 7.24 -38.41 5.05
CA THR A 152 5.85 -38.04 5.33
C THR A 152 5.60 -36.62 4.83
N TYR A 153 4.44 -36.38 4.20
CA TYR A 153 4.07 -35.07 3.69
C TYR A 153 3.16 -34.36 4.69
N ILE A 154 3.61 -33.22 5.22
CA ILE A 154 2.82 -32.38 6.14
C ILE A 154 2.06 -31.33 5.34
N PRO A 155 0.72 -31.42 5.24
CA PRO A 155 -0.06 -30.45 4.49
C PRO A 155 -0.10 -29.09 5.20
N TYR A 156 -0.11 -28.00 4.43
CA TYR A 156 -0.27 -26.64 4.92
C TYR A 156 -1.26 -25.85 4.05
N ASN A 157 -1.92 -24.87 4.65
CA ASN A 157 -2.83 -23.94 3.99
C ASN A 157 -2.42 -22.51 4.34
N VAL A 158 -2.23 -21.67 3.33
CA VAL A 158 -1.95 -20.24 3.51
C VAL A 158 -3.00 -19.44 2.76
N ASN A 159 -3.85 -18.73 3.52
CA ASN A 159 -4.78 -17.75 2.95
C ASN A 159 -3.98 -16.60 2.32
N ARG A 160 -4.39 -16.18 1.13
CA ARG A 160 -3.80 -15.08 0.37
C ARG A 160 -4.79 -13.92 0.29
N TYR A 161 -4.26 -12.71 0.34
CA TYR A 161 -5.04 -11.47 0.31
C TYR A 161 -4.37 -10.46 -0.62
N ASP A 162 -5.20 -9.72 -1.35
CA ASP A 162 -4.80 -8.50 -2.05
C ASP A 162 -4.81 -7.35 -1.04
N TYR A 163 -3.63 -6.79 -0.81
CA TYR A 163 -3.43 -5.62 0.04
C TYR A 163 -3.29 -4.38 -0.83
N LEU A 164 -3.97 -3.31 -0.41
CA LEU A 164 -3.77 -1.96 -0.91
C LEU A 164 -3.50 -1.06 0.29
N ALA A 165 -2.47 -0.23 0.22
CA ALA A 165 -2.21 0.82 1.20
C ALA A 165 -2.03 2.14 0.48
N THR A 166 -2.83 3.16 0.82
CA THR A 166 -2.68 4.51 0.29
C THR A 166 -2.04 5.41 1.35
N TYR A 167 -1.10 6.25 0.92
CA TYR A 167 -0.30 7.12 1.79
C TYR A 167 -0.67 8.57 1.56
N TRP A 168 -0.90 9.30 2.66
CA TRP A 168 -1.50 10.62 2.64
C TRP A 168 -0.71 11.60 3.49
N VAL A 169 -0.54 12.80 2.96
CA VAL A 169 0.04 13.95 3.66
C VAL A 169 -1.00 15.05 3.74
N LYS A 170 -0.99 15.78 4.84
CA LYS A 170 -1.90 16.90 5.03
C LYS A 170 -1.37 18.13 4.31
N ILE A 171 -2.25 18.89 3.69
CA ILE A 171 -1.89 20.15 3.05
C ILE A 171 -2.28 21.32 3.95
N LYS A 172 -1.46 22.38 3.88
CA LYS A 172 -1.80 23.66 4.49
C LYS A 172 -3.15 24.15 3.96
N PRO A 173 -3.89 24.95 4.74
CA PRO A 173 -5.19 25.47 4.33
C PRO A 173 -5.13 26.11 2.93
N PRO A 174 -5.83 25.56 1.92
CA PRO A 174 -5.69 26.02 0.54
C PRO A 174 -6.37 27.38 0.32
N ILE A 175 -5.90 28.10 -0.71
CA ILE A 175 -6.40 29.44 -1.07
C ILE A 175 -7.89 29.43 -1.43
N PHE A 176 -8.30 28.47 -2.26
CA PHE A 176 -9.71 28.26 -2.63
C PHE A 176 -10.24 26.92 -2.11
N GLY A 177 -9.44 25.85 -2.22
CA GLY A 177 -9.70 24.54 -1.59
C GLY A 177 -10.59 23.60 -2.39
N VAL A 178 -10.21 23.34 -3.63
CA VAL A 178 -10.84 22.34 -4.48
C VAL A 178 -9.80 21.47 -5.15
N HIS A 179 -10.16 20.21 -5.37
CA HIS A 179 -9.54 19.37 -6.38
C HIS A 179 -10.35 19.50 -7.67
N TYR A 180 -9.67 19.51 -8.80
CA TYR A 180 -10.30 19.74 -10.08
C TYR A 180 -9.55 18.99 -11.18
N ARG A 181 -10.21 18.87 -12.34
CA ARG A 181 -9.60 18.42 -13.59
C ARG A 181 -10.21 19.17 -14.76
N ASP A 182 -9.54 19.14 -15.89
CA ASP A 182 -10.09 19.61 -17.14
C ASP A 182 -11.30 18.76 -17.58
N LEU A 183 -12.19 19.39 -18.35
CA LEU A 183 -13.31 18.70 -18.97
C LEU A 183 -12.81 17.64 -19.94
N ASN A 184 -13.37 16.44 -19.84
CA ASN A 184 -13.12 15.36 -20.79
C ASN A 184 -13.95 15.55 -22.07
N THR A 185 -13.70 14.74 -23.10
CA THR A 185 -14.37 14.85 -24.41
C THR A 185 -15.90 14.77 -24.31
N SER A 186 -16.43 13.86 -23.49
CA SER A 186 -17.88 13.68 -23.33
C SER A 186 -18.54 14.88 -22.66
N GLU A 187 -17.90 15.44 -21.63
CA GLU A 187 -18.38 16.65 -20.95
C GLU A 187 -18.36 17.87 -21.87
N ARG A 188 -17.28 18.03 -22.66
CA ARG A 188 -17.19 19.12 -23.64
C ARG A 188 -18.29 19.06 -24.69
N GLN A 189 -18.60 17.87 -25.18
CA GLN A 189 -19.69 17.65 -26.13
C GLN A 189 -21.05 17.95 -25.49
N ALA A 190 -21.31 17.44 -24.29
CA ALA A 190 -22.58 17.67 -23.59
C ALA A 190 -22.83 19.14 -23.24
N LEU A 191 -21.77 19.90 -22.98
CA LEU A 191 -21.84 21.32 -22.64
C LEU A 191 -21.64 22.25 -23.85
N GLU A 192 -21.39 21.69 -25.04
CA GLU A 192 -21.05 22.41 -26.27
C GLU A 192 -19.94 23.45 -26.08
N THR A 193 -18.96 23.16 -25.21
CA THR A 193 -17.90 24.08 -24.84
C THR A 193 -16.60 23.36 -24.54
N ASN A 194 -15.49 23.90 -25.03
CA ASN A 194 -14.15 23.40 -24.74
C ASN A 194 -13.55 24.02 -23.47
N LYS A 195 -14.31 24.86 -22.76
CA LYS A 195 -13.81 25.70 -21.68
C LYS A 195 -14.38 25.27 -20.34
N GLY A 196 -13.55 25.25 -19.32
CA GLY A 196 -13.95 25.07 -17.93
C GLY A 196 -13.19 23.92 -17.28
N ILE A 197 -13.40 23.80 -15.97
CA ILE A 197 -12.89 22.71 -15.16
C ILE A 197 -14.02 22.13 -14.34
N VAL A 198 -13.94 20.84 -14.03
CA VAL A 198 -14.88 20.18 -13.13
C VAL A 198 -14.25 20.00 -11.76
N ILE A 199 -15.01 20.33 -10.73
CA ILE A 199 -14.63 20.16 -9.33
C ILE A 199 -14.82 18.70 -8.94
N THR A 200 -13.75 18.04 -8.50
CA THR A 200 -13.75 16.60 -8.16
C THR A 200 -13.86 16.37 -6.65
N ALA A 201 -13.36 17.29 -5.83
CA ALA A 201 -13.54 17.31 -4.38
C ALA A 201 -13.42 18.75 -3.85
N VAL A 202 -14.03 19.01 -2.70
CA VAL A 202 -14.00 20.32 -2.03
C VAL A 202 -13.46 20.09 -0.63
N VAL A 203 -12.41 20.83 -0.27
CA VAL A 203 -11.78 20.70 1.05
C VAL A 203 -12.69 21.32 2.10
N ASN A 204 -12.97 20.59 3.17
CA ASN A 204 -13.79 21.06 4.28
C ASN A 204 -13.22 22.34 4.90
N ASN A 205 -14.10 23.27 5.28
CA ASN A 205 -13.72 24.58 5.84
C ASN A 205 -12.82 25.43 4.92
N SER A 206 -12.78 25.15 3.61
CA SER A 206 -12.14 26.02 2.63
C SER A 206 -13.07 27.13 2.15
N PRO A 207 -12.56 28.19 1.50
CA PRO A 207 -13.41 29.19 0.86
C PRO A 207 -14.43 28.62 -0.11
N ALA A 208 -14.07 27.61 -0.91
CA ALA A 208 -15.01 26.94 -1.81
C ALA A 208 -16.14 26.24 -1.05
N PHE A 209 -15.82 25.56 0.06
CA PHE A 209 -16.81 24.91 0.92
C PHE A 209 -17.77 25.93 1.55
N LEU A 210 -17.25 27.02 2.08
CA LEU A 210 -18.05 28.07 2.72
C LEU A 210 -18.95 28.83 1.74
N SER A 211 -18.63 28.78 0.45
CA SER A 211 -19.42 29.37 -0.64
C SER A 211 -20.33 28.36 -1.36
N ASP A 212 -20.64 27.24 -0.71
CA ASP A 212 -21.52 26.18 -1.23
C ASP A 212 -21.10 25.59 -2.58
N ILE A 213 -19.80 25.58 -2.89
CA ILE A 213 -19.28 24.86 -4.06
C ILE A 213 -19.25 23.37 -3.76
N LEU A 214 -19.69 22.56 -4.72
CA LEU A 214 -19.88 21.13 -4.56
C LEU A 214 -19.08 20.34 -5.60
N LYS A 215 -18.80 19.08 -5.27
CA LYS A 215 -18.32 18.10 -6.24
C LYS A 215 -19.28 18.01 -7.43
N GLY A 216 -18.71 18.01 -8.63
CA GLY A 216 -19.42 17.96 -9.89
C GLY A 216 -19.83 19.33 -10.46
N ASP A 217 -19.61 20.42 -9.73
CA ASP A 217 -19.76 21.75 -10.31
C ASP A 217 -18.71 21.97 -11.41
N ILE A 218 -19.11 22.65 -12.47
CA ILE A 218 -18.21 23.04 -13.56
C ILE A 218 -17.95 24.53 -13.48
N LEU A 219 -16.73 24.91 -13.14
CA LEU A 219 -16.34 26.30 -13.04
C LEU A 219 -16.09 26.90 -14.43
N LYS A 220 -16.72 28.06 -14.68
CA LYS A 220 -16.66 28.76 -15.97
C LYS A 220 -15.96 30.11 -15.85
N GLN A 221 -16.13 30.80 -14.73
CA GLN A 221 -15.53 32.11 -14.51
C GLN A 221 -15.09 32.30 -13.06
N PHE A 222 -13.97 32.98 -12.88
CA PHE A 222 -13.38 33.26 -11.57
C PHE A 222 -12.97 34.74 -11.51
N GLY A 223 -13.80 35.58 -10.89
CA GLY A 223 -13.67 37.02 -10.97
C GLY A 223 -13.86 37.51 -12.42
N SER A 224 -12.92 38.29 -12.94
CA SER A 224 -12.91 38.70 -14.35
C SER A 224 -12.27 37.66 -15.30
N VAL A 225 -11.71 36.56 -14.78
CA VAL A 225 -10.99 35.58 -15.60
C VAL A 225 -11.92 34.46 -16.05
N GLU A 226 -12.02 34.27 -17.37
CA GLU A 226 -12.70 33.10 -17.95
C GLU A 226 -11.85 31.85 -17.74
N ILE A 227 -12.45 30.78 -17.22
CA ILE A 227 -11.76 29.52 -16.96
C ILE A 227 -11.86 28.64 -18.20
N ILE A 228 -10.74 28.54 -18.91
CA ILE A 228 -10.60 27.73 -20.12
C ILE A 228 -10.15 26.31 -19.74
N ASN A 229 -9.17 26.21 -18.86
CA ASN A 229 -8.53 24.97 -18.42
C ASN A 229 -7.86 25.16 -17.04
N SER A 230 -7.19 24.11 -16.58
CA SER A 230 -6.42 24.05 -15.34
C SER A 230 -5.39 25.19 -15.20
N GLU A 231 -4.72 25.56 -16.29
CA GLU A 231 -3.72 26.64 -16.28
C GLU A 231 -4.37 28.01 -16.04
N SER A 232 -5.46 28.31 -16.75
CA SER A 232 -6.20 29.57 -16.55
C SER A 232 -6.76 29.68 -15.13
N PHE A 233 -7.20 28.57 -14.55
CA PHE A 233 -7.69 28.53 -13.19
C PHE A 233 -6.58 28.76 -12.15
N GLN A 234 -5.43 28.14 -12.34
CA GLN A 234 -4.27 28.39 -11.48
C GLN A 234 -3.86 29.85 -11.50
N LYS A 235 -3.77 30.48 -12.68
CA LYS A 235 -3.50 31.92 -12.80
C LYS A 235 -4.55 32.77 -12.08
N ALA A 236 -5.83 32.43 -12.21
CA ALA A 236 -6.91 33.14 -11.55
C ALA A 236 -6.83 33.04 -10.01
N ILE A 237 -6.52 31.87 -9.46
CA ILE A 237 -6.31 31.70 -8.00
C ILE A 237 -5.16 32.58 -7.52
N GLN A 238 -4.06 32.65 -8.27
CA GLN A 238 -2.91 33.47 -7.88
C GLN A 238 -3.21 34.98 -7.97
N GLN A 239 -4.03 35.39 -8.93
CA GLN A 239 -4.40 36.79 -9.15
C GLN A 239 -5.27 37.35 -8.02
N TYR A 240 -6.21 36.55 -7.50
CA TYR A 240 -7.23 37.00 -6.54
C TYR A 240 -6.97 36.55 -5.10
N LYS A 241 -5.73 36.20 -4.74
CA LYS A 241 -5.42 35.82 -3.35
C LYS A 241 -5.83 36.93 -2.38
N GLY A 242 -6.51 36.57 -1.31
CA GLY A 242 -7.01 37.52 -0.31
C GLY A 242 -8.27 38.29 -0.72
N ASP A 243 -8.63 38.30 -1.99
CA ASP A 243 -9.75 39.09 -2.50
C ASP A 243 -11.09 38.36 -2.30
N THR A 244 -12.16 39.16 -2.26
CA THR A 244 -13.53 38.66 -2.42
C THR A 244 -13.98 38.84 -3.86
N ILE A 245 -14.29 37.73 -4.52
CA ILE A 245 -14.67 37.70 -5.93
C ILE A 245 -15.99 36.99 -6.16
N GLN A 246 -16.66 37.33 -7.26
CA GLN A 246 -17.77 36.55 -7.77
C GLN A 246 -17.25 35.48 -8.74
N ILE A 247 -17.71 34.25 -8.57
CA ILE A 247 -17.43 33.12 -9.47
C ILE A 247 -18.70 32.66 -10.17
N GLU A 248 -18.57 32.11 -11.36
CA GLU A 248 -19.67 31.52 -12.13
C GLU A 248 -19.40 30.05 -12.42
N PHE A 249 -20.38 29.20 -12.12
CA PHE A 249 -20.30 27.75 -12.30
C PHE A 249 -21.62 27.16 -12.77
N LEU A 250 -21.55 25.98 -13.39
CA LEU A 250 -22.70 25.20 -13.78
C LEU A 250 -22.94 24.09 -12.77
N ARG A 251 -24.18 23.98 -12.30
CA ARG A 251 -24.65 22.87 -11.47
C ARG A 251 -25.91 22.29 -12.08
N LYS A 252 -25.87 20.99 -12.44
CA LYS A 252 -26.99 20.29 -13.11
C LYS A 252 -27.47 21.06 -14.36
N GLY A 253 -26.54 21.62 -15.13
CA GLY A 253 -26.80 22.39 -16.35
C GLY A 253 -27.27 23.85 -16.14
N GLN A 254 -27.48 24.30 -14.91
CA GLN A 254 -27.88 25.68 -14.62
C GLN A 254 -26.69 26.55 -14.22
N SER A 255 -26.57 27.75 -14.79
CA SER A 255 -25.59 28.74 -14.35
C SER A 255 -25.96 29.32 -12.99
N ARG A 256 -24.95 29.39 -12.12
CA ARG A 256 -25.03 29.90 -10.75
C ARG A 256 -23.83 30.78 -10.48
N LYS A 257 -24.02 31.73 -9.57
CA LYS A 257 -22.95 32.61 -9.09
C LYS A 257 -22.81 32.47 -7.58
N ALA A 258 -21.57 32.54 -7.10
CA ALA A 258 -21.26 32.58 -5.68
C ALA A 258 -20.24 33.68 -5.40
N SER A 259 -20.35 34.32 -4.24
CA SER A 259 -19.33 35.22 -3.71
C SER A 259 -18.38 34.41 -2.84
N VAL A 260 -17.08 34.55 -3.08
CA VAL A 260 -16.04 33.77 -2.40
C VAL A 260 -14.96 34.73 -1.91
N THR A 261 -14.59 34.61 -0.63
CA THR A 261 -13.44 35.31 -0.04
C THR A 261 -12.25 34.36 0.02
N LEU A 262 -11.23 34.63 -0.80
CA LEU A 262 -10.03 33.79 -0.90
C LEU A 262 -9.06 34.05 0.25
N ARG A 263 -8.24 33.05 0.58
CA ARG A 263 -7.15 33.24 1.56
C ARG A 263 -5.96 33.93 0.91
N ASP A 264 -5.15 34.64 1.68
CA ASP A 264 -3.94 35.34 1.21
C ASP A 264 -2.85 34.39 0.66
N GLY A 265 -2.96 33.10 0.98
CA GLY A 265 -1.91 32.10 0.76
C GLY A 265 -0.89 32.15 1.90
N GLN A 266 -0.38 30.98 2.30
CA GLN A 266 0.76 30.88 3.22
C GLN A 266 2.03 30.55 2.45
#